data_AF-A0A257EL19-F1
#
_entry.id   AF-A0A257EL19-F1
#
_cell.length_a   1.000
_cell.length_b   1.000
_cell.length_c   1.000
_cell.angle_alpha   90.00
_cell.angle_beta   90.00
_cell.angle_gamma   90.00
#
_symmetry.space_group_name_H-M   'P 1'
#
loop_
_entity.id
_entity.type
_entity.pdbx_description
1 polymer ?
#
loop_
_entity_poly.entity_id
_entity_poly.type
_entity_poly.pdbx_seq_one_letter_code
_entity_poly.pdbx_strand_id
1 'polypeptide(L)'
;MKSEWQWLGCALVALTLSGCGASTDASNATATASATVTLAATPTVTPTPTPTPTPTPTITTPAGVADFTSINFAALANYATPVLPAYYDATVTALDNTPAGNAITDRIATLGRVLFYDPRLSTNNTKSCASCHQQGFGFDDPARFSVGVTGAAFTTAHAMRLGNIRYYRPGSMFWNKRAASVEAQASGPITNSIELGWDSAAGGVPALIAKMQATSYYPDLFTFAFGDATISENRIQQAVAQFERAMVSTSSRWDTAYAAVFSATAPNRNVNVTLPGFTDQENRGRQ
;
A
#
# COMPACT_ATOMS: atom_id res chain seq x y z
N MET A 1 15.23 8.39 -13.37
CA MET A 1 14.71 8.44 -11.99
C MET A 1 15.58 7.60 -11.04
N LYS A 2 16.91 7.64 -11.18
CA LYS A 2 17.85 7.05 -10.22
C LYS A 2 18.31 8.16 -9.28
N SER A 3 17.44 8.55 -8.35
CA SER A 3 17.85 9.28 -7.15
C SER A 3 17.56 8.36 -5.96
N GLU A 4 18.58 8.09 -5.17
CA GLU A 4 18.59 7.14 -4.07
C GLU A 4 17.59 7.55 -3.00
N TRP A 5 16.70 6.63 -2.61
CA TRP A 5 15.76 6.80 -1.51
C TRP A 5 16.02 5.68 -0.49
N GLN A 6 16.92 5.95 0.45
CA GLN A 6 17.21 5.04 1.56
C GLN A 6 16.13 5.15 2.63
N TRP A 7 15.60 4.01 3.08
CA TRP A 7 14.74 3.92 4.25
C TRP A 7 15.44 3.07 5.31
N LEU A 8 15.53 3.58 6.55
CA LEU A 8 16.04 2.85 7.71
C LEU A 8 15.05 1.73 8.09
N GLY A 9 15.46 0.49 7.89
CA GLY A 9 14.75 -0.70 8.39
C GLY A 9 15.03 -0.93 9.88
N CYS A 10 13.98 -1.04 10.69
CA CYS A 10 14.04 -1.39 12.10
C CYS A 10 14.06 -2.92 12.25
N ALA A 11 15.05 -3.48 12.97
CA ALA A 11 15.24 -4.92 13.14
C ALA A 11 14.27 -5.50 14.19
N LEU A 12 13.62 -6.62 13.87
CA LEU A 12 12.79 -7.40 14.79
C LEU A 12 13.64 -8.48 15.48
N VAL A 13 13.63 -8.51 16.81
CA VAL A 13 14.18 -9.62 17.62
C VAL A 13 13.05 -10.63 17.88
N ALA A 14 13.28 -11.90 17.51
CA ALA A 14 12.35 -13.00 17.76
C ALA A 14 12.67 -13.67 19.12
N LEU A 15 11.65 -13.87 19.95
CA LEU A 15 11.73 -14.63 21.20
C LEU A 15 10.96 -15.96 21.03
N THR A 16 11.61 -17.09 21.28
CA THR A 16 11.01 -18.43 21.22
C THR A 16 10.51 -18.87 22.60
N LEU A 17 9.24 -19.30 22.72
CA LEU A 17 8.75 -20.03 23.90
C LEU A 17 8.79 -21.54 23.66
N SER A 18 9.34 -22.27 24.63
CA SER A 18 9.39 -23.73 24.68
C SER A 18 8.25 -24.26 25.55
N GLY A 19 7.44 -25.19 25.03
CA GLY A 19 6.38 -25.88 25.78
C GLY A 19 6.87 -27.19 26.38
N CYS A 20 6.56 -27.44 27.65
CA CYS A 20 6.69 -28.75 28.30
C CYS A 20 5.31 -29.41 28.43
N GLY A 21 5.20 -30.67 28.02
CA GLY A 21 4.06 -31.54 28.33
C GLY A 21 4.35 -32.45 29.52
N ALA A 22 3.29 -33.00 30.11
CA ALA A 22 3.19 -34.40 30.57
C ALA A 22 1.78 -34.69 31.11
N SER A 23 1.32 -35.90 30.82
CA SER A 23 0.05 -36.52 31.18
C SER A 23 0.28 -37.76 32.04
N THR A 24 -0.62 -38.05 32.98
CA THR A 24 -0.96 -39.39 33.53
C THR A 24 -2.46 -39.33 33.92
N ASP A 25 -3.30 -40.36 33.91
CA ASP A 25 -3.11 -41.75 34.36
C ASP A 25 -4.26 -42.67 33.90
N ALA A 26 -3.95 -43.99 33.87
CA ALA A 26 -4.71 -45.20 34.28
C ALA A 26 -6.25 -45.32 34.03
N SER A 27 -6.90 -46.46 33.78
CA SER A 27 -6.61 -47.90 33.64
C SER A 27 -7.97 -48.60 33.50
N ASN A 28 -8.11 -49.66 32.69
CA ASN A 28 -8.94 -50.82 33.07
C ASN A 28 -8.65 -52.06 32.21
N ALA A 29 -8.68 -53.23 32.85
CA ALA A 29 -8.31 -54.53 32.31
C ALA A 29 -9.54 -55.43 32.12
N THR A 30 -9.55 -56.28 31.08
CA THR A 30 -10.34 -57.52 31.06
C THR A 30 -9.85 -58.55 30.03
N ALA A 31 -9.78 -59.80 30.50
CA ALA A 31 -9.91 -61.10 29.83
C ALA A 31 -8.91 -61.54 28.73
N THR A 32 -8.05 -62.49 29.11
CA THR A 32 -7.19 -63.31 28.23
C THR A 32 -7.95 -64.48 27.61
N ALA A 33 -7.95 -64.57 26.28
CA ALA A 33 -8.21 -65.79 25.52
C ALA A 33 -6.97 -66.12 24.69
N SER A 34 -6.41 -67.32 24.86
CA SER A 34 -5.25 -67.78 24.09
C SER A 34 -5.72 -68.38 22.76
N ALA A 35 -5.36 -67.73 21.65
CA ALA A 35 -5.50 -68.26 20.31
C ALA A 35 -4.12 -68.23 19.63
N THR A 36 -3.64 -69.39 19.20
CA THR A 36 -2.41 -69.52 18.42
C THR A 36 -2.71 -69.09 16.99
N VAL A 37 -2.26 -67.89 16.62
CA VAL A 37 -2.34 -67.38 15.24
C VAL A 37 -0.97 -67.50 14.59
N THR A 38 -0.88 -68.32 13.55
CA THR A 38 0.30 -68.42 12.69
C THR A 38 0.42 -67.14 11.86
N LEU A 39 1.46 -66.33 12.11
CA LEU A 39 1.74 -65.11 11.36
C LEU A 39 2.22 -65.46 9.95
N ALA A 40 1.41 -65.16 8.94
CA ALA A 40 1.87 -65.10 7.56
C ALA A 40 2.70 -63.81 7.35
N ALA A 41 3.83 -63.93 6.65
CA ALA A 41 4.73 -62.81 6.36
C ALA A 41 4.00 -61.71 5.57
N THR A 42 4.09 -60.47 6.04
CA THR A 42 3.58 -59.27 5.37
C THR A 42 4.37 -59.02 4.08
N PRO A 43 3.71 -58.73 2.93
CA PRO A 43 4.41 -58.32 1.73
C PRO A 43 5.04 -56.94 1.93
N THR A 44 6.30 -56.80 1.54
CA THR A 44 7.06 -55.53 1.56
C THR A 44 6.37 -54.51 0.66
N VAL A 45 5.85 -53.42 1.25
CA VAL A 45 5.33 -52.27 0.50
C VAL A 45 6.52 -51.47 -0.01
N THR A 46 6.70 -51.43 -1.33
CA THR A 46 7.69 -50.55 -1.97
C THR A 46 7.31 -49.08 -1.70
N PRO A 47 8.20 -48.24 -1.16
CA PRO A 47 7.88 -46.84 -0.91
C PRO A 47 7.66 -46.10 -2.23
N THR A 48 6.51 -45.44 -2.36
CA THR A 48 6.23 -44.49 -3.45
C THR A 48 7.28 -43.38 -3.41
N PRO A 49 7.93 -43.04 -4.55
CA PRO A 49 8.91 -41.96 -4.57
C PRO A 49 8.25 -40.65 -4.14
N THR A 50 8.86 -39.97 -3.18
CA THR A 50 8.47 -38.63 -2.76
C THR A 50 8.54 -37.70 -3.99
N PRO A 51 7.47 -36.96 -4.34
CA PRO A 51 7.53 -36.02 -5.44
C PRO A 51 8.63 -34.98 -5.15
N THR A 52 9.57 -34.84 -6.08
CA THR A 52 10.59 -33.79 -6.04
C THR A 52 9.88 -32.44 -5.91
N PRO A 53 10.24 -31.59 -4.93
CA PRO A 53 9.63 -30.26 -4.82
C PRO A 53 9.94 -29.47 -6.08
N THR A 54 8.88 -29.04 -6.79
CA THR A 54 9.01 -28.11 -7.92
C THR A 54 9.70 -26.84 -7.41
N PRO A 55 10.81 -26.40 -8.02
CA PRO A 55 11.49 -25.18 -7.60
C PRO A 55 10.52 -24.00 -7.71
N THR A 56 10.37 -23.25 -6.62
CA THR A 56 9.59 -22.01 -6.64
C THR A 56 10.22 -21.06 -7.65
N PRO A 57 9.45 -20.52 -8.62
CA PRO A 57 10.00 -19.58 -9.59
C PRO A 57 10.60 -18.38 -8.84
N THR A 58 11.87 -18.09 -9.12
CA THR A 58 12.54 -16.92 -8.56
C THR A 58 11.98 -15.67 -9.22
N ILE A 59 11.39 -14.77 -8.43
CA ILE A 59 10.90 -13.48 -8.93
C ILE A 59 12.12 -12.62 -9.26
N THR A 60 12.30 -12.30 -10.53
CA THR A 60 13.36 -11.42 -11.02
C THR A 60 12.76 -10.11 -11.53
N THR A 61 13.49 -9.01 -11.37
CA THR A 61 13.08 -7.71 -11.90
C THR A 61 13.45 -7.64 -13.38
N PRO A 62 12.50 -7.42 -14.31
CA PRO A 62 12.81 -7.29 -15.73
C PRO A 62 13.80 -6.15 -16.00
N ALA A 63 14.67 -6.32 -17.00
CA ALA A 63 15.67 -5.32 -17.37
C ALA A 63 15.00 -3.96 -17.69
N GLY A 64 13.87 -3.99 -18.41
CA GLY A 64 13.07 -2.79 -18.67
C GLY A 64 12.69 -2.03 -17.41
N VAL A 65 12.36 -2.71 -16.31
CA VAL A 65 12.04 -2.05 -15.03
C VAL A 65 13.30 -1.58 -14.30
N ALA A 66 14.35 -2.39 -14.30
CA ALA A 66 15.62 -2.10 -13.61
C ALA A 66 16.41 -0.93 -14.25
N ASP A 67 16.24 -0.70 -15.55
CA ASP A 67 16.90 0.38 -16.27
C ASP A 67 16.37 1.76 -15.86
N PHE A 68 15.07 1.84 -15.57
CA PHE A 68 14.38 3.11 -15.30
C PHE A 68 14.00 3.34 -13.83
N THR A 69 13.96 2.28 -13.02
CA THR A 69 13.55 2.32 -11.61
C THR A 69 14.59 1.66 -10.70
N SER A 70 14.47 1.87 -9.39
CA SER A 70 15.24 1.16 -8.37
C SER A 70 14.41 0.05 -7.69
N ILE A 71 13.33 -0.40 -8.33
CA ILE A 71 12.40 -1.36 -7.73
C ILE A 71 13.01 -2.75 -7.79
N ASN A 72 12.90 -3.49 -6.68
CA ASN A 72 13.23 -4.91 -6.62
C ASN A 72 11.93 -5.71 -6.43
N PHE A 73 11.50 -6.46 -7.45
CA PHE A 73 10.26 -7.26 -7.38
C PHE A 73 10.29 -8.36 -6.31
N ALA A 74 11.48 -8.78 -5.87
CA ALA A 74 11.63 -9.74 -4.78
C ALA A 74 11.63 -9.08 -3.38
N ALA A 75 11.71 -7.75 -3.29
CA ALA A 75 11.81 -7.02 -2.02
C ALA A 75 11.04 -5.70 -2.13
N LEU A 76 9.71 -5.79 -2.09
CA LEU A 76 8.83 -4.62 -2.12
C LEU A 76 8.76 -3.93 -0.75
N ALA A 77 8.40 -2.65 -0.77
CA ALA A 77 7.98 -1.97 0.45
C ALA A 77 6.63 -2.52 0.93
N ASN A 78 6.43 -2.53 2.25
CA ASN A 78 5.19 -2.96 2.88
C ASN A 78 4.13 -1.86 2.83
N TYR A 79 3.28 -1.89 1.80
CA TYR A 79 2.14 -1.00 1.65
C TYR A 79 0.85 -1.63 2.16
N ALA A 80 0.70 -2.95 2.02
CA ALA A 80 -0.53 -3.67 2.34
C ALA A 80 -0.79 -3.78 3.85
N THR A 81 0.26 -4.02 4.64
CA THR A 81 0.16 -4.32 6.07
C THR A 81 1.17 -3.53 6.90
N PRO A 82 1.18 -2.18 6.81
CA PRO A 82 2.11 -1.37 7.58
C PRO A 82 1.88 -1.58 9.08
N VAL A 83 2.97 -1.53 9.86
CA VAL A 83 2.86 -1.53 11.33
C VAL A 83 2.35 -0.16 11.76
N LEU A 84 1.10 -0.11 12.21
CA LEU A 84 0.45 1.11 12.68
C LEU A 84 0.51 1.20 14.22
N PRO A 85 0.59 2.41 14.79
CA PRO A 85 0.51 2.61 16.23
C PRO A 85 -0.80 2.06 16.83
N ALA A 86 -0.77 1.69 18.12
CA ALA A 86 -1.92 1.10 18.81
C ALA A 86 -3.20 1.95 18.77
N TYR A 87 -3.07 3.27 18.58
CA TYR A 87 -4.21 4.18 18.46
C TYR A 87 -4.90 4.16 17.08
N TYR A 88 -4.35 3.45 16.08
CA TYR A 88 -5.07 3.03 14.87
C TYR A 88 -5.98 1.83 15.20
N ASP A 89 -6.83 2.00 16.20
CA ASP A 89 -7.72 0.94 16.69
C ASP A 89 -8.93 0.72 15.77
N ALA A 90 -9.91 -0.05 16.23
CA ALA A 90 -11.14 -0.32 15.50
C ALA A 90 -11.90 0.96 15.06
N THR A 91 -11.77 2.07 15.79
CA THR A 91 -12.46 3.32 15.43
C THR A 91 -11.80 4.06 14.29
N VAL A 92 -10.47 4.01 14.19
CA VAL A 92 -9.75 4.54 13.03
C VAL A 92 -9.94 3.61 11.83
N THR A 93 -9.87 2.29 12.06
CA THR A 93 -10.10 1.28 11.02
C THR A 93 -11.50 1.39 10.41
N ALA A 94 -12.51 1.75 11.21
CA ALA A 94 -13.87 2.00 10.70
C ALA A 94 -13.96 3.20 9.72
N LEU A 95 -12.91 4.02 9.60
CA LEU A 95 -12.85 5.15 8.66
C LEU A 95 -12.16 4.80 7.35
N ASP A 96 -11.64 3.59 7.23
CA ASP A 96 -10.96 3.13 6.05
C ASP A 96 -11.90 3.14 4.84
N ASN A 97 -11.56 3.93 3.82
CA ASN A 97 -12.31 4.07 2.58
C ASN A 97 -11.80 3.15 1.45
N THR A 98 -10.98 2.14 1.78
CA THR A 98 -10.52 1.13 0.82
C THR A 98 -11.68 0.23 0.40
N PRO A 99 -12.07 0.21 -0.89
CA PRO A 99 -13.16 -0.66 -1.34
C PRO A 99 -12.69 -2.11 -1.42
N ALA A 100 -13.60 -3.06 -1.19
CA ALA A 100 -13.29 -4.49 -1.24
C ALA A 100 -12.71 -4.94 -2.59
N GLY A 101 -13.13 -4.32 -3.69
CA GLY A 101 -12.63 -4.59 -5.05
C GLY A 101 -11.27 -3.97 -5.39
N ASN A 102 -10.65 -3.21 -4.48
CA ASN A 102 -9.33 -2.61 -4.67
C ASN A 102 -8.53 -2.57 -3.35
N ALA A 103 -8.48 -3.71 -2.66
CA ALA A 103 -7.67 -3.87 -1.45
C ALA A 103 -6.18 -3.61 -1.75
N ILE A 104 -5.49 -2.96 -0.81
CA ILE A 104 -4.08 -2.59 -0.98
C ILE A 104 -3.22 -3.86 -1.03
N THR A 105 -2.39 -3.98 -2.07
CA THR A 105 -1.35 -5.00 -2.20
C THR A 105 -0.02 -4.31 -2.47
N ASP A 106 1.08 -4.92 -2.02
CA ASP A 106 2.41 -4.33 -2.23
C ASP A 106 2.73 -4.16 -3.72
N ARG A 107 2.29 -5.10 -4.57
CA ARG A 107 2.56 -5.09 -6.02
C ARG A 107 1.82 -3.95 -6.72
N ILE A 108 0.52 -3.82 -6.50
CA ILE A 108 -0.30 -2.80 -7.16
C ILE A 108 0.03 -1.41 -6.60
N ALA A 109 0.24 -1.27 -5.29
CA ALA A 109 0.70 -0.01 -4.70
C ALA A 109 2.11 0.38 -5.19
N THR A 110 3.00 -0.58 -5.47
CA THR A 110 4.30 -0.30 -6.09
C THR A 110 4.15 0.27 -7.50
N LEU A 111 3.27 -0.29 -8.33
CA LEU A 111 2.93 0.31 -9.64
C LEU A 111 2.33 1.72 -9.45
N GLY A 112 1.42 1.88 -8.49
CA GLY A 112 0.85 3.18 -8.13
C GLY A 112 1.90 4.22 -7.79
N ARG A 113 2.92 3.83 -7.02
CA ARG A 113 4.07 4.69 -6.71
C ARG A 113 4.84 5.07 -7.96
N VAL A 114 5.11 4.14 -8.87
CA VAL A 114 5.78 4.49 -10.15
C VAL A 114 4.96 5.55 -10.88
N LEU A 115 3.67 5.30 -11.08
CA LEU A 115 2.76 6.22 -11.77
C LEU A 115 2.75 7.60 -11.10
N PHE A 116 2.63 7.64 -9.77
CA PHE A 116 2.56 8.89 -9.01
C PHE A 116 3.77 9.82 -9.21
N TYR A 117 4.96 9.26 -9.37
CA TYR A 117 6.21 10.02 -9.54
C TYR A 117 6.67 10.15 -10.99
N ASP A 118 6.09 9.42 -11.94
CA ASP A 118 6.58 9.38 -13.32
C ASP A 118 6.07 10.56 -14.16
N PRO A 119 6.95 11.48 -14.61
CA PRO A 119 6.52 12.63 -15.40
C PRO A 119 6.01 12.24 -16.78
N ARG A 120 6.28 11.00 -17.25
CA ARG A 120 5.73 10.50 -18.52
C ARG A 120 4.22 10.31 -18.50
N LEU A 121 3.57 10.41 -17.34
CA LEU A 121 2.11 10.49 -17.27
C LEU A 121 1.54 11.78 -17.85
N SER A 122 2.30 12.88 -17.93
CA SER A 122 1.85 14.09 -18.62
C SER A 122 2.07 14.02 -20.13
N THR A 123 1.30 14.80 -20.90
CA THR A 123 1.41 14.84 -22.36
C THR A 123 2.81 15.20 -22.86
N ASN A 124 3.53 16.08 -22.15
CA ASN A 124 4.85 16.56 -22.54
C ASN A 124 6.02 15.98 -21.71
N ASN A 125 5.77 14.98 -20.86
CA ASN A 125 6.77 14.34 -20.00
C ASN A 125 7.40 15.25 -18.91
N THR A 126 6.71 16.30 -18.46
CA THR A 126 7.26 17.25 -17.47
C THR A 126 6.57 17.26 -16.11
N LYS A 127 5.33 16.74 -16.02
CA LYS A 127 4.55 16.71 -14.77
C LYS A 127 4.11 15.30 -14.41
N SER A 128 4.03 15.05 -13.10
CA SER A 128 3.48 13.86 -12.47
C SER A 128 2.56 14.28 -11.31
N CYS A 129 1.87 13.33 -10.68
CA CYS A 129 1.08 13.61 -9.47
C CYS A 129 1.95 14.30 -8.39
N ALA A 130 3.18 13.82 -8.22
CA ALA A 130 4.16 14.35 -7.27
C ALA A 130 4.63 15.79 -7.57
N SER A 131 4.36 16.33 -8.77
CA SER A 131 4.68 17.73 -9.09
C SER A 131 3.82 18.72 -8.30
N CYS A 132 2.60 18.32 -7.95
CA CYS A 132 1.65 19.11 -7.16
C CYS A 132 1.42 18.51 -5.77
N HIS A 133 1.60 17.20 -5.59
CA HIS A 133 1.45 16.50 -4.32
C HIS A 133 2.81 16.07 -3.77
N GLN A 134 3.53 17.03 -3.21
CA GLN A 134 4.94 16.85 -2.85
C GLN A 134 5.08 16.16 -1.49
N GLN A 135 5.74 15.01 -1.45
CA GLN A 135 5.89 14.20 -0.23
C GLN A 135 6.51 14.98 0.94
N GLY A 136 7.50 15.84 0.69
CA GLY A 136 8.14 16.68 1.70
C GLY A 136 7.21 17.70 2.37
N PHE A 137 6.05 17.97 1.77
CA PHE A 137 5.02 18.87 2.27
C PHE A 137 3.73 18.11 2.65
N GLY A 138 3.83 16.83 2.99
CA GLY A 138 2.67 16.00 3.36
C GLY A 138 1.81 15.57 2.18
N PHE A 139 2.42 15.48 0.98
CA PHE A 139 1.75 15.25 -0.30
C PHE A 139 0.78 16.38 -0.66
N ASP A 140 1.19 17.60 -0.38
CA ASP A 140 0.51 18.85 -0.72
C ASP A 140 1.40 19.70 -1.64
N ASP A 141 0.84 20.80 -2.16
CA ASP A 141 1.59 21.82 -2.90
C ASP A 141 1.91 22.98 -1.95
N PRO A 142 3.18 23.39 -1.77
CA PRO A 142 3.49 24.62 -1.06
C PRO A 142 3.01 25.89 -1.82
N ALA A 143 2.72 25.79 -3.12
CA ALA A 143 2.16 26.88 -3.90
C ALA A 143 0.63 26.99 -3.73
N ARG A 144 0.10 28.22 -3.70
CA ARG A 144 -1.35 28.46 -3.60
C ARG A 144 -2.16 27.74 -4.69
N PHE A 145 -1.63 27.74 -5.91
CA PHE A 145 -2.17 27.06 -7.07
C PHE A 145 -1.02 26.38 -7.81
N SER A 146 -1.24 25.15 -8.26
CA SER A 146 -0.20 24.33 -8.86
C SER A 146 0.10 24.78 -10.29
N VAL A 147 1.36 24.74 -10.67
CA VAL A 147 1.82 25.07 -12.04
C VAL A 147 1.50 23.91 -12.98
N GLY A 148 0.72 24.18 -14.02
CA GLY A 148 0.26 23.19 -15.00
C GLY A 148 1.34 22.63 -15.92
N VAL A 149 0.97 21.65 -16.75
CA VAL A 149 1.84 20.90 -17.68
C VAL A 149 2.65 21.77 -18.64
N THR A 150 2.09 22.89 -19.10
CA THR A 150 2.78 23.81 -20.01
C THR A 150 3.64 24.85 -19.28
N GLY A 151 3.48 24.98 -17.96
CA GLY A 151 4.04 26.08 -17.18
C GLY A 151 3.36 27.43 -17.38
N ALA A 152 2.41 27.55 -18.31
CA ALA A 152 1.77 28.82 -18.67
C ALA A 152 0.51 29.15 -17.85
N ALA A 153 -0.07 28.16 -17.19
CA ALA A 153 -1.30 28.30 -16.42
C ALA A 153 -1.20 27.60 -15.06
N PHE A 154 -2.09 27.99 -14.15
CA PHE A 154 -2.22 27.41 -12.82
C PHE A 154 -3.54 26.66 -12.66
N THR A 155 -3.59 25.71 -11.74
CA THR A 155 -4.85 25.10 -11.32
C THR A 155 -5.78 26.14 -10.69
N THR A 156 -7.08 25.86 -10.70
CA THR A 156 -8.11 26.77 -10.15
C THR A 156 -8.33 26.61 -8.65
N ALA A 157 -7.68 25.62 -8.03
CA ALA A 157 -7.73 25.33 -6.61
C ALA A 157 -6.38 24.79 -6.13
N HIS A 158 -6.10 24.99 -4.84
CA HIS A 158 -4.96 24.38 -4.16
C HIS A 158 -5.06 22.86 -4.21
N ALA A 159 -3.93 22.18 -4.42
CA ALA A 159 -3.87 20.72 -4.26
C ALA A 159 -4.34 20.35 -2.85
N MET A 160 -5.08 19.25 -2.69
CA MET A 160 -5.39 18.79 -1.33
C MET A 160 -4.26 17.86 -0.87
N ARG A 161 -3.85 17.95 0.39
CA ARG A 161 -2.95 16.94 0.98
C ARG A 161 -3.50 15.53 0.76
N LEU A 162 -2.64 14.59 0.35
CA LEU A 162 -3.01 13.18 0.19
C LEU A 162 -2.65 12.32 1.41
N GLY A 163 -1.80 12.82 2.32
CA GLY A 163 -1.45 12.10 3.54
C GLY A 163 -2.70 11.73 4.35
N ASN A 164 -2.80 10.46 4.74
CA ASN A 164 -3.94 9.86 5.46
C ASN A 164 -5.28 9.86 4.68
N ILE A 165 -5.28 9.98 3.35
CA ILE A 165 -6.51 9.95 2.53
C ILE A 165 -7.33 8.66 2.70
N ARG A 166 -6.68 7.54 3.06
CA ARG A 166 -7.32 6.27 3.41
C ARG A 166 -8.41 6.42 4.48
N TYR A 167 -8.25 7.35 5.41
CA TYR A 167 -9.17 7.55 6.55
C TYR A 167 -10.06 8.80 6.40
N TYR A 168 -10.15 9.36 5.19
CA TYR A 168 -10.96 10.55 4.90
C TYR A 168 -12.45 10.20 4.79
N ARG A 169 -13.20 10.52 5.86
CA ARG A 169 -14.62 10.14 6.04
C ARG A 169 -15.61 10.56 4.96
N PRO A 170 -15.48 11.72 4.28
CA PRO A 170 -16.42 12.05 3.22
C PRO A 170 -16.45 11.05 2.07
N GLY A 171 -15.38 10.24 1.89
CA GLY A 171 -15.27 9.21 0.85
C GLY A 171 -15.20 9.74 -0.59
N SER A 172 -15.70 10.94 -0.81
CA SER A 172 -15.62 11.75 -2.02
C SER A 172 -14.40 12.66 -2.02
N MET A 173 -13.89 12.98 -3.21
CA MET A 173 -12.62 13.68 -3.41
C MET A 173 -12.81 15.02 -4.12
N PHE A 174 -11.74 15.83 -4.10
CA PHE A 174 -11.71 17.25 -4.44
C PHE A 174 -12.46 18.15 -3.45
N TRP A 175 -12.11 19.43 -3.44
CA TRP A 175 -12.78 20.47 -2.63
C TRP A 175 -14.30 20.52 -2.82
N ASN A 176 -14.77 20.28 -4.05
CA ASN A 176 -16.18 20.26 -4.40
C ASN A 176 -16.83 18.86 -4.36
N LYS A 177 -16.12 17.84 -3.86
CA LYS A 177 -16.63 16.47 -3.68
C LYS A 177 -17.12 15.79 -4.96
N ARG A 178 -16.66 16.24 -6.14
CA ARG A 178 -17.18 15.78 -7.44
C ARG A 178 -16.78 14.36 -7.83
N ALA A 179 -15.72 13.81 -7.22
CA ALA A 179 -15.30 12.44 -7.45
C ALA A 179 -15.78 11.56 -6.30
N ALA A 180 -16.40 10.42 -6.62
CA ALA A 180 -17.02 9.56 -5.62
C ALA A 180 -16.02 8.68 -4.83
N SER A 181 -14.78 8.57 -5.29
CA SER A 181 -13.73 7.78 -4.65
C SER A 181 -12.32 8.28 -5.03
N VAL A 182 -11.30 7.70 -4.39
CA VAL A 182 -9.88 7.92 -4.71
C VAL A 182 -9.58 7.47 -6.16
N GLU A 183 -10.12 6.32 -6.56
CA GLU A 183 -10.00 5.80 -7.94
C GLU A 183 -10.56 6.78 -8.97
N ALA A 184 -11.80 7.27 -8.75
CA ALA A 184 -12.43 8.22 -9.66
C ALA A 184 -11.68 9.56 -9.71
N GLN A 185 -11.00 9.94 -8.62
CA GLN A 185 -10.22 11.16 -8.57
C GLN A 185 -8.97 11.11 -9.44
N ALA A 186 -8.30 9.96 -9.54
CA ALA A 186 -7.03 9.82 -10.27
C ALA A 186 -7.14 10.22 -11.76
N SER A 187 -8.29 9.99 -12.41
CA SER A 187 -8.51 10.39 -13.81
C SER A 187 -8.69 11.90 -14.01
N GLY A 188 -9.08 12.64 -12.97
CA GLY A 188 -9.33 14.08 -13.07
C GLY A 188 -8.08 14.85 -13.50
N PRO A 189 -6.97 14.77 -12.76
CA PRO A 189 -5.70 15.41 -13.15
C PRO A 189 -5.15 14.93 -14.49
N ILE A 190 -5.32 13.63 -14.79
CA ILE A 190 -4.88 13.04 -16.06
C ILE A 190 -5.54 13.74 -17.24
N THR A 191 -6.86 13.93 -17.19
CA THR A 191 -7.66 14.45 -18.31
C THR A 191 -7.81 15.97 -18.34
N ASN A 192 -7.35 16.67 -17.30
CA ASN A 192 -7.40 18.13 -17.26
C ASN A 192 -6.28 18.72 -18.13
N SER A 193 -6.66 19.61 -19.06
CA SER A 193 -5.76 20.27 -20.03
C SER A 193 -4.67 21.13 -19.38
N ILE A 194 -4.90 21.62 -18.15
CA ILE A 194 -3.94 22.38 -17.37
C ILE A 194 -3.02 21.45 -16.56
N GLU A 195 -3.54 20.34 -16.02
CA GLU A 195 -2.81 19.51 -15.05
C GLU A 195 -1.83 18.55 -15.70
N LEU A 196 -2.27 17.39 -16.22
CA LEU A 196 -1.42 16.44 -16.96
C LEU A 196 -1.66 16.45 -18.47
N GLY A 197 -2.77 17.06 -18.92
CA GLY A 197 -2.96 17.49 -20.30
C GLY A 197 -3.67 16.52 -21.23
N TRP A 198 -4.11 15.34 -20.80
CA TRP A 198 -4.80 14.36 -21.67
C TRP A 198 -6.28 14.69 -21.84
N ASP A 199 -6.59 15.90 -22.30
CA ASP A 199 -7.93 16.30 -22.70
C ASP A 199 -8.33 15.69 -24.06
N SER A 200 -9.51 16.03 -24.57
CA SER A 200 -9.97 15.53 -25.86
C SER A 200 -9.09 15.94 -27.03
N ALA A 201 -8.44 17.11 -26.98
CA ALA A 201 -7.54 17.58 -28.03
C ALA A 201 -6.21 16.81 -28.04
N ALA A 202 -5.76 16.32 -26.88
CA ALA A 202 -4.62 15.43 -26.74
C ALA A 202 -4.95 13.94 -26.91
N GLY A 203 -6.19 13.58 -27.26
CA GLY A 203 -6.63 12.20 -27.49
C GLY A 203 -7.07 11.44 -26.24
N GLY A 204 -7.19 12.11 -25.09
CA GLY A 204 -7.73 11.55 -23.86
C GLY A 204 -6.87 10.45 -23.24
N VAL A 205 -7.49 9.72 -22.31
CA VAL A 205 -6.89 8.53 -21.69
C VAL A 205 -6.45 7.46 -22.71
N PRO A 206 -7.15 7.21 -23.84
CA PRO A 206 -6.67 6.26 -24.85
C PRO A 206 -5.27 6.58 -25.39
N ALA A 207 -4.97 7.87 -25.62
CA ALA A 207 -3.64 8.28 -26.08
C ALA A 207 -2.56 8.11 -25.00
N LEU A 208 -2.90 8.34 -23.73
CA LEU A 208 -2.03 8.00 -22.60
C LEU A 208 -1.75 6.49 -22.56
N ILE A 209 -2.79 5.65 -22.66
CA ILE A 209 -2.64 4.18 -22.65
C ILE A 209 -1.74 3.73 -23.79
N ALA A 210 -1.92 4.24 -25.01
CA ALA A 210 -1.07 3.91 -26.14
C ALA A 210 0.41 4.27 -25.89
N LYS A 211 0.65 5.47 -25.32
CA LYS A 211 2.01 5.90 -24.91
C LYS A 211 2.60 4.98 -23.83
N MET A 212 1.79 4.59 -22.84
CA MET A 212 2.25 3.69 -21.78
C MET A 212 2.59 2.31 -22.34
N GLN A 213 1.76 1.77 -23.24
CA GLN A 213 2.00 0.47 -23.88
C GLN A 213 3.31 0.45 -24.69
N ALA A 214 3.68 1.60 -25.29
CA ALA A 214 4.93 1.76 -26.04
C ALA A 214 6.16 2.04 -25.14
N THR A 215 5.97 2.27 -23.84
CA THR A 215 7.06 2.55 -22.90
C THR A 215 7.45 1.26 -22.19
N SER A 216 8.68 0.80 -22.42
CA SER A 216 9.13 -0.58 -22.14
C SER A 216 8.83 -1.11 -20.74
N TYR A 217 8.87 -0.28 -19.70
CA TYR A 217 8.68 -0.74 -18.32
C TYR A 217 7.22 -0.84 -17.87
N TYR A 218 6.26 -0.19 -18.53
CA TYR A 218 4.86 -0.27 -18.07
C TYR A 218 4.24 -1.66 -18.28
N PRO A 219 4.34 -2.31 -19.45
CA PRO A 219 3.83 -3.66 -19.63
C PRO A 219 4.34 -4.65 -18.58
N ASP A 220 5.63 -4.56 -18.22
CA ASP A 220 6.25 -5.39 -17.17
C ASP A 220 5.70 -5.08 -15.77
N LEU A 221 5.55 -3.79 -15.43
CA LEU A 221 4.97 -3.37 -14.14
C LEU A 221 3.50 -3.76 -14.02
N PHE A 222 2.72 -3.66 -15.10
CA PHE A 222 1.31 -4.09 -15.11
C PHE A 222 1.21 -5.61 -15.03
N THR A 223 2.09 -6.35 -15.71
CA THR A 223 2.17 -7.81 -15.56
C THR A 223 2.48 -8.21 -14.12
N PHE A 224 3.41 -7.52 -13.47
CA PHE A 224 3.74 -7.76 -12.08
C PHE A 224 2.58 -7.45 -11.12
N ALA A 225 1.87 -6.33 -11.36
CA ALA A 225 0.79 -5.85 -10.50
C ALA A 225 -0.52 -6.64 -10.68
N PHE A 226 -0.91 -6.92 -11.92
CA PHE A 226 -2.24 -7.44 -12.28
C PHE A 226 -2.21 -8.84 -12.93
N GLY A 227 -1.02 -9.39 -13.20
CA GLY A 227 -0.84 -10.72 -13.79
C GLY A 227 -0.75 -10.73 -15.32
N ASP A 228 -0.98 -9.59 -15.99
CA ASP A 228 -0.83 -9.44 -17.44
C ASP A 228 -0.48 -8.01 -17.85
N ALA A 229 0.00 -7.84 -19.09
CA ALA A 229 0.51 -6.57 -19.61
C ALA A 229 -0.57 -5.55 -20.02
N THR A 230 -1.85 -5.84 -19.81
CA THR A 230 -2.96 -4.96 -20.21
C THR A 230 -2.97 -3.70 -19.36
N ILE A 231 -2.88 -2.56 -20.02
CA ILE A 231 -3.02 -1.24 -19.41
C ILE A 231 -4.42 -0.72 -19.69
N SER A 232 -5.14 -0.34 -18.64
CA SER A 232 -6.48 0.25 -18.75
C SER A 232 -6.62 1.42 -17.77
N GLU A 233 -7.55 2.32 -18.04
CA GLU A 233 -7.86 3.43 -17.13
C GLU A 233 -8.19 2.92 -15.73
N ASN A 234 -9.01 1.87 -15.63
CA ASN A 234 -9.39 1.27 -14.36
C ASN A 234 -8.17 0.74 -13.58
N ARG A 235 -7.22 0.08 -14.24
CA ARG A 235 -5.98 -0.40 -13.59
C ARG A 235 -5.05 0.74 -13.17
N ILE A 236 -5.01 1.83 -13.94
CA ILE A 236 -4.29 3.07 -13.57
C ILE A 236 -4.92 3.67 -12.31
N GLN A 237 -6.23 3.85 -12.30
CA GLN A 237 -6.97 4.35 -11.13
C GLN A 237 -6.75 3.47 -9.89
N GLN A 238 -6.86 2.15 -10.05
CA GLN A 238 -6.64 1.20 -8.96
C GLN A 238 -5.24 1.32 -8.38
N ALA A 239 -4.21 1.33 -9.24
CA ALA A 239 -2.82 1.42 -8.82
C ALA A 239 -2.53 2.73 -8.07
N VAL A 240 -2.88 3.88 -8.66
CA VAL A 240 -2.68 5.19 -8.02
C VAL A 240 -3.41 5.27 -6.68
N ALA A 241 -4.67 4.84 -6.64
CA ALA A 241 -5.47 4.89 -5.42
C ALA A 241 -4.93 3.97 -4.31
N GLN A 242 -4.35 2.80 -4.64
CA GLN A 242 -3.69 1.97 -3.63
C GLN A 242 -2.45 2.65 -3.05
N PHE A 243 -1.64 3.31 -3.88
CA PHE A 243 -0.48 4.05 -3.39
C PHE A 243 -0.87 5.26 -2.53
N GLU A 244 -1.87 6.03 -2.97
CA GLU A 244 -2.40 7.16 -2.19
C GLU A 244 -2.91 6.72 -0.82
N ARG A 245 -3.64 5.59 -0.73
CA ARG A 245 -4.07 5.04 0.55
C ARG A 245 -2.94 4.50 1.42
N ALA A 246 -1.78 4.19 0.83
CA ALA A 246 -0.60 3.78 1.57
C ALA A 246 0.21 4.96 2.14
N MET A 247 -0.13 6.21 1.79
CA MET A 247 0.47 7.43 2.35
C MET A 247 -0.03 7.70 3.78
N VAL A 248 0.25 6.80 4.72
CA VAL A 248 -0.15 6.93 6.12
C VAL A 248 0.97 7.57 6.94
N SER A 249 0.66 8.70 7.59
CA SER A 249 1.55 9.41 8.50
C SER A 249 1.22 9.06 9.95
N THR A 250 2.20 8.55 10.69
CA THR A 250 2.03 8.02 12.05
C THR A 250 3.15 8.42 13.03
N SER A 251 4.04 9.32 12.63
CA SER A 251 5.28 9.63 13.35
C SER A 251 5.49 11.11 13.64
N SER A 252 4.43 11.92 13.61
CA SER A 252 4.51 13.32 14.04
C SER A 252 4.85 13.44 15.54
N ARG A 253 5.22 14.65 15.97
CA ARG A 253 5.40 14.93 17.41
C ARG A 253 4.12 14.66 18.20
N TRP A 254 2.96 14.90 17.59
CA TRP A 254 1.67 14.59 18.19
C TRP A 254 1.46 13.09 18.32
N ASP A 255 1.76 12.32 17.27
CA ASP A 255 1.64 10.86 17.28
C ASP A 255 2.49 10.24 18.40
N THR A 256 3.73 10.71 18.54
CA THR A 256 4.66 10.26 19.58
C THR A 256 4.12 10.53 20.99
N ALA A 257 3.62 11.74 21.23
CA ALA A 257 3.09 12.11 22.54
C ALA A 257 1.74 11.44 22.85
N TYR A 258 0.88 11.27 21.84
CA TYR A 258 -0.40 10.60 22.00
C TYR A 258 -0.24 9.11 22.25
N ALA A 259 0.71 8.44 21.58
CA ALA A 259 1.04 7.04 21.84
C ALA A 259 1.40 6.78 23.30
N ALA A 260 2.07 7.73 23.98
CA ALA A 260 2.45 7.60 25.38
C ALA A 260 1.27 7.66 26.36
N VAL A 261 0.16 8.28 25.98
CA VAL A 261 -1.03 8.45 26.84
C VAL A 261 -2.24 7.66 26.35
N PHE A 262 -2.18 7.07 25.16
CA PHE A 262 -3.28 6.32 24.56
C PHE A 262 -3.73 5.17 25.46
N SER A 263 -5.04 5.05 25.64
CA SER A 263 -5.66 3.91 26.30
C SER A 263 -7.00 3.60 25.65
N ALA A 264 -7.14 2.42 25.05
CA ALA A 264 -8.36 2.02 24.37
C ALA A 264 -9.60 1.97 25.28
N THR A 265 -9.40 1.79 26.60
CA THR A 265 -10.48 1.70 27.59
C THR A 265 -10.77 3.00 28.32
N ALA A 266 -9.92 4.02 28.17
CA ALA A 266 -10.13 5.32 28.80
C ALA A 266 -11.20 6.14 28.07
N PRO A 267 -11.90 7.07 28.77
CA PRO A 267 -12.82 7.99 28.14
C PRO A 267 -12.15 8.73 26.96
N ASN A 268 -12.81 8.74 25.79
CA ASN A 268 -12.29 9.32 24.56
C ASN A 268 -10.87 8.87 24.18
N ARG A 269 -10.44 7.67 24.58
CA ARG A 269 -9.10 7.13 24.30
C ARG A 269 -7.94 8.00 24.81
N ASN A 270 -8.20 8.82 25.82
CA ASN A 270 -7.29 9.86 26.29
C ASN A 270 -6.90 10.92 25.25
N VAL A 271 -7.61 11.07 24.12
CA VAL A 271 -7.27 12.09 23.11
C VAL A 271 -7.35 13.52 23.64
N ASN A 272 -8.07 13.73 24.75
CA ASN A 272 -8.27 15.03 25.38
C ASN A 272 -7.38 15.30 26.61
N VAL A 273 -6.47 14.39 26.98
CA VAL A 273 -5.53 14.62 28.12
C VAL A 273 -4.30 15.41 27.70
N THR A 274 -3.65 16.10 28.64
CA THR A 274 -2.39 16.82 28.38
C THR A 274 -1.35 15.89 27.76
N LEU A 275 -0.80 16.28 26.61
CA LEU A 275 0.24 15.51 25.95
C LEU A 275 1.61 15.82 26.53
N PRO A 276 2.43 14.80 26.83
CA PRO A 276 3.80 15.00 27.26
C PRO A 276 4.61 15.68 26.15
N GLY A 277 5.49 16.61 26.53
CA GLY A 277 6.35 17.33 25.59
C GLY A 277 5.66 18.43 24.78
N PHE A 278 4.39 18.73 25.06
CA PHE A 278 3.66 19.86 24.47
C PHE A 278 3.56 20.99 25.49
N THR A 279 3.66 22.24 25.02
CA THR A 279 3.44 23.43 25.85
C THR A 279 1.97 23.57 26.26
N ASP A 280 1.69 24.40 27.26
CA ASP A 280 0.30 24.70 27.65
C ASP A 280 -0.49 25.32 26.48
N GLN A 281 0.15 26.15 25.65
CA GLN A 281 -0.49 26.75 24.49
C GLN A 281 -0.87 25.70 23.44
N GLU A 282 0.02 24.75 23.13
CA GLU A 282 -0.27 23.68 22.17
C GLU A 282 -1.33 22.72 22.70
N ASN A 283 -1.30 22.39 24.01
CA ASN A 283 -2.35 21.59 24.64
C ASN A 283 -3.71 22.30 24.64
N ARG A 284 -3.75 23.62 24.88
CA ARG A 284 -4.98 24.40 24.77
C ARG A 284 -5.50 24.49 23.33
N GLY A 285 -4.62 24.62 22.35
CA GLY A 285 -5.01 24.72 20.93
C GLY A 285 -5.65 23.46 20.35
N ARG A 286 -5.55 22.32 21.04
CA ARG A 286 -6.16 21.04 20.66
C ARG A 286 -7.57 20.83 21.27
N GLN A 287 -7.82 21.41 22.46
CA GLN A 287 -9.06 21.22 23.22
C GLN A 287 -10.22 21.98 22.58
#